data_AF-A0A5P9XMZ7-F1
#
_entry.id   AF-A0A5P9XMZ7-F1
#
_cell.length_a   1.000
_cell.length_b   1.000
_cell.length_c   1.000
_cell.angle_alpha   90.00
_cell.angle_beta   90.00
_cell.angle_gamma   90.00
#
_symmetry.space_group_name_H-M   'P 1'
#
loop_
_entity.id
_entity.type
_entity.pdbx_description
1 polymer ?
#
loop_
_entity_poly.entity_id
_entity_poly.type
_entity_poly.pdbx_seq_one_letter_code
_entity_poly.pdbx_strand_id
1 'polypeptide(L)'
;MNLSKPLRMVSRLLYSLFLQGRLHLQRQQCLAFVSHSDVRQTGIDPIFVINLDRQPDRWTAIYRELGHIMDAAGNPLSERAIRYSACDALTNPDELFGTADITPYYTLGDQLFVEPQPDAVPDAFDLERPIRMSDAEVAIARSHIDIWKTIATSDASYTLVLEDDVWFGHDFGQLVDQAWSEMKVANCARPAFDMLYLSYQEVRHGAPKEFVSKTVFRPERGLWYLSGYVLSKKGALLLLELLPCRGPVDLWINHMFREMDVRALRRSVISQRLDLSSTNSYSILPTLSRIGIIDGGNTALFQRRPTCSPVFAFGASGFRMSSLAMALLMLGYRCCSDFDRIPECELDSLLNGRTDRVFDAYVNIESLVPHARVLTQRFPHAKFIVIDEVAGAAEALDGGALEGADVLRLYGETPNTWRGLCEHLKVAPPIAPYPSVRYFGQRRYRSASVDELTTRPAKQLRHDQSPWIVERAIVKSGV
;
A
#
# COMPACT_ATOMS: atom_id res chain seq x y z
N MET A 1 -7.73 -2.91 4.96
CA MET A 1 -6.26 -2.76 5.03
C MET A 1 -5.90 -1.48 5.78
N ASN A 2 -4.82 -1.48 6.58
CA ASN A 2 -4.37 -0.26 7.26
C ASN A 2 -3.70 0.70 6.27
N LEU A 3 -4.48 1.59 5.67
CA LEU A 3 -3.94 2.68 4.83
C LEU A 3 -3.53 3.91 5.66
N SER A 4 -3.52 3.81 7.00
CA SER A 4 -3.21 4.95 7.84
C SER A 4 -1.73 5.33 7.75
N LYS A 5 -1.49 6.64 7.69
CA LYS A 5 -0.13 7.19 7.59
C LYS A 5 0.64 6.86 8.87
N PRO A 6 1.93 6.50 8.78
CA PRO A 6 2.78 6.39 9.96
C PRO A 6 2.73 7.71 10.73
N LEU A 7 2.46 7.63 12.03
CA LEU A 7 2.45 8.80 12.91
C LEU A 7 3.78 9.55 12.81
N ARG A 8 3.74 10.89 12.80
CA ARG A 8 4.95 11.73 12.91
C ARG A 8 5.66 11.42 14.23
N MET A 9 6.98 11.60 14.29
CA MET A 9 7.80 11.22 15.45
C MET A 9 7.26 11.78 16.79
N VAL A 10 6.86 13.05 16.82
CA VAL A 10 6.27 13.68 18.02
C VAL A 10 4.92 13.03 18.38
N SER A 11 4.08 12.74 17.39
CA SER A 11 2.79 12.06 17.59
C SER A 11 2.96 10.63 18.08
N ARG A 12 3.99 9.91 17.62
CA ARG A 12 4.36 8.58 18.15
C ARG A 12 4.74 8.64 19.61
N LEU A 13 5.58 9.60 19.99
CA LEU A 13 6.00 9.78 21.38
C LEU A 13 4.81 10.09 22.29
N LEU A 14 3.94 11.03 21.88
CA LEU A 14 2.73 11.37 22.63
C LEU A 14 1.77 10.17 22.75
N TYR A 15 1.61 9.38 21.68
CA TYR A 15 0.80 8.18 21.70
C TYR A 15 1.39 7.11 22.62
N SER A 16 2.71 6.93 22.61
CA SER A 16 3.40 5.98 23.49
C SER A 16 3.27 6.39 24.97
N LEU A 17 3.44 7.68 25.28
CA LEU A 17 3.21 8.22 26.63
C LEU A 17 1.76 8.05 27.07
N PHE A 18 0.80 8.27 26.17
CA PHE A 18 -0.60 7.99 26.43
C PHE A 18 -0.81 6.51 26.78
N LEU A 19 -0.27 5.58 25.99
CA LEU A 19 -0.39 4.14 26.25
C LEU A 19 0.21 3.76 27.62
N GLN A 20 1.39 4.29 27.96
CA GLN A 20 2.01 4.08 29.27
C GLN A 20 1.15 4.65 30.41
N GLY A 21 0.56 5.84 30.21
CA GLY A 21 -0.34 6.46 31.18
C GLY A 21 -1.56 5.60 31.52
N ARG A 22 -2.10 4.84 30.55
CA ARG A 22 -3.24 3.94 30.77
C ARG A 22 -2.95 2.81 31.74
N LEU A 23 -1.70 2.38 31.87
CA LEU A 23 -1.30 1.33 32.81
C LEU A 23 -1.47 1.77 34.28
N HIS A 24 -1.64 3.07 34.53
CA HIS A 24 -1.97 3.59 35.86
C HIS A 24 -3.48 3.63 36.16
N LEU A 25 -4.33 3.30 35.18
CA LEU A 25 -5.77 3.15 35.41
C LEU A 25 -6.05 1.90 36.24
N GLN A 26 -7.26 1.85 36.81
CA GLN A 26 -7.73 0.70 37.57
C GLN A 26 -7.66 -0.56 36.71
N ARG A 27 -7.15 -1.65 37.29
CA ARG A 27 -7.12 -2.96 36.64
C ARG A 27 -8.53 -3.42 36.30
N GLN A 28 -8.67 -3.99 35.11
CA GLN A 28 -9.94 -4.54 34.64
C GLN A 28 -10.09 -5.98 35.11
N GLN A 29 -11.33 -6.44 35.29
CA GLN A 29 -11.64 -7.84 35.49
C GLN A 29 -12.45 -8.36 34.30
N CYS A 30 -12.18 -9.58 33.87
CA CYS A 30 -12.88 -10.26 32.78
C CYS A 30 -13.22 -11.69 33.21
N LEU A 31 -14.48 -11.91 33.58
CA LEU A 31 -15.02 -13.17 34.06
C LEU A 31 -15.09 -14.26 32.98
N ALA A 32 -15.00 -13.90 31.70
CA ALA A 32 -14.93 -14.84 30.60
C ALA A 32 -13.64 -15.69 30.60
N PHE A 33 -12.56 -15.23 31.23
CA PHE A 33 -11.32 -15.99 31.41
C PHE A 33 -11.42 -16.85 32.67
N VAL A 34 -11.35 -18.16 32.51
CA VAL A 34 -11.52 -19.14 33.60
C VAL A 34 -10.42 -20.19 33.51
N SER A 35 -9.94 -20.67 34.66
CA SER A 35 -8.91 -21.72 34.69
C SER A 35 -9.46 -23.05 34.19
N HIS A 36 -8.67 -23.76 33.39
CA HIS A 36 -8.93 -25.15 32.99
C HIS A 36 -9.22 -26.12 34.16
N SER A 37 -8.79 -25.78 35.37
CA SER A 37 -9.02 -26.59 36.57
C SER A 37 -10.48 -26.59 37.05
N ASP A 38 -11.33 -25.66 36.60
CA ASP A 38 -12.74 -25.61 36.97
C ASP A 38 -13.62 -26.33 35.91
N VAL A 39 -13.76 -27.66 36.07
CA VAL A 39 -14.51 -28.56 35.17
C VAL A 39 -15.97 -28.10 34.94
N ARG A 40 -16.52 -27.25 35.82
CA ARG A 40 -17.89 -26.77 35.74
C ARG A 40 -18.06 -25.55 34.82
N GLN A 41 -16.98 -24.84 34.48
CA GLN A 41 -17.03 -23.57 33.76
C GLN A 41 -16.23 -23.61 32.45
N THR A 42 -16.87 -23.28 31.33
CA THR A 42 -16.18 -23.03 30.07
C THR A 42 -15.86 -21.54 29.95
N GLY A 43 -14.58 -21.24 29.86
CA GLY A 43 -14.03 -19.90 29.65
C GLY A 43 -12.94 -19.90 28.58
N ILE A 44 -12.31 -18.74 28.43
CA ILE A 44 -11.19 -18.52 27.53
C ILE A 44 -9.90 -18.90 28.26
N ASP A 45 -9.18 -19.89 27.75
CA ASP A 45 -7.88 -20.37 28.23
C ASP A 45 -7.28 -21.36 27.21
N PRO A 46 -5.99 -21.30 26.84
CA PRO A 46 -4.98 -20.31 27.21
C PRO A 46 -5.00 -19.03 26.34
N ILE A 47 -4.00 -18.17 26.50
CA ILE A 47 -3.76 -16.99 25.66
C ILE A 47 -2.46 -17.20 24.88
N PHE A 48 -2.53 -17.40 23.56
CA PHE A 48 -1.34 -17.41 22.71
C PHE A 48 -1.03 -16.03 22.18
N VAL A 49 0.25 -15.66 22.21
CA VAL A 49 0.76 -14.41 21.63
C VAL A 49 1.80 -14.74 20.57
N ILE A 50 1.49 -14.40 19.32
CA ILE A 50 2.38 -14.54 18.18
C ILE A 50 3.42 -13.42 18.25
N ASN A 51 4.69 -13.78 18.46
CA ASN A 51 5.78 -12.83 18.61
C ASN A 51 7.04 -13.34 17.90
N LEU A 52 7.71 -12.45 17.17
CA LEU A 52 8.98 -12.76 16.54
C LEU A 52 10.11 -12.86 17.58
N ASP A 53 11.02 -13.84 17.43
CA ASP A 53 12.19 -14.00 18.31
C ASP A 53 13.09 -12.76 18.34
N ARG A 54 13.17 -12.02 17.24
CA ARG A 54 13.90 -10.75 17.18
C ARG A 54 13.18 -9.54 17.81
N GLN A 55 11.98 -9.71 18.37
CA GLN A 55 11.17 -8.64 18.96
C GLN A 55 10.84 -8.88 20.47
N PRO A 56 11.85 -9.05 21.35
CA PRO A 56 11.63 -9.29 22.78
C PRO A 56 10.96 -8.13 23.52
N ASP A 57 11.15 -6.89 23.04
CA ASP A 57 10.54 -5.70 23.62
C ASP A 57 9.01 -5.69 23.44
N ARG A 58 8.54 -6.19 22.29
CA ARG A 58 7.10 -6.30 22.01
C ARG A 58 6.44 -7.34 22.92
N TRP A 59 7.10 -8.49 23.12
CA TRP A 59 6.70 -9.48 24.10
C TRP A 59 6.60 -8.90 25.51
N THR A 60 7.59 -8.13 25.94
CA THR A 60 7.57 -7.46 27.25
C THR A 60 6.40 -6.49 27.37
N ALA A 61 6.09 -5.75 26.30
CA ALA A 61 4.98 -4.80 26.29
C ALA A 61 3.61 -5.47 26.39
N ILE A 62 3.34 -6.50 25.57
CA ILE A 62 2.07 -7.22 25.61
C ILE A 62 1.90 -8.01 26.91
N TYR A 63 2.99 -8.57 27.47
CA TYR A 63 2.97 -9.21 28.78
C TYR A 63 2.53 -8.22 29.88
N ARG A 64 3.00 -6.98 29.84
CA ARG A 64 2.55 -5.93 30.76
C ARG A 64 1.08 -5.60 30.55
N GLU A 65 0.64 -5.37 29.31
CA GLU A 65 -0.78 -5.08 28.99
C GLU A 65 -1.71 -6.19 29.53
N LEU A 66 -1.36 -7.46 29.34
CA LEU A 66 -2.10 -8.59 29.90
C LEU A 66 -2.09 -8.61 31.44
N GLY A 67 -1.00 -8.15 32.07
CA GLY A 67 -0.90 -8.04 33.53
C GLY A 67 -1.84 -7.00 34.16
N HIS A 68 -2.45 -6.11 33.37
CA HIS A 68 -3.45 -5.13 33.84
C HIS A 68 -4.89 -5.63 33.76
N ILE A 69 -5.11 -6.86 33.27
CA ILE A 69 -6.42 -7.49 33.18
C ILE A 69 -6.40 -8.73 34.07
N MET A 70 -7.41 -8.86 34.91
CA MET A 70 -7.60 -9.97 35.85
C MET A 70 -8.65 -10.94 35.32
N ASP A 71 -8.43 -12.23 35.54
CA ASP A 71 -9.41 -13.28 35.24
C ASP A 71 -10.53 -13.35 36.29
N ALA A 72 -11.41 -14.35 36.15
CA ALA A 72 -12.49 -14.59 37.10
C ALA A 72 -12.01 -14.89 38.54
N ALA A 73 -10.80 -15.42 38.71
CA ALA A 73 -10.19 -15.74 40.01
C ALA A 73 -9.36 -14.58 40.59
N GLY A 74 -9.20 -13.47 39.84
CA GLY A 74 -8.39 -12.33 40.25
C GLY A 74 -6.90 -12.47 39.91
N ASN A 75 -6.52 -13.46 39.11
CA ASN A 75 -5.14 -13.63 38.64
C ASN A 75 -4.90 -12.83 37.35
N PRO A 76 -3.72 -12.24 37.15
CA PRO A 76 -3.39 -11.52 35.92
C PRO A 76 -3.43 -12.44 34.69
N LEU A 77 -3.98 -11.94 33.57
CA LEU A 77 -3.99 -12.69 32.31
C LEU A 77 -2.58 -13.00 31.77
N SER A 78 -1.56 -12.24 32.21
CA SER A 78 -0.16 -12.50 31.88
C SER A 78 0.33 -13.88 32.36
N GLU A 79 -0.27 -14.44 33.41
CA GLU A 79 0.07 -15.79 33.90
C GLU A 79 -0.44 -16.92 32.98
N ARG A 80 -1.40 -16.61 32.11
CA ARG A 80 -1.99 -17.52 31.11
C ARG A 80 -1.39 -17.33 29.71
N ALA A 81 -0.51 -16.34 29.57
CA ALA A 81 0.08 -15.96 28.30
C ALA A 81 1.18 -16.94 27.91
N ILE A 82 1.01 -17.58 26.76
CA ILE A 82 2.00 -18.46 26.14
C ILE A 82 2.55 -17.75 24.92
N ARG A 83 3.84 -17.46 24.96
CA ARG A 83 4.57 -16.92 23.81
C ARG A 83 4.68 -17.99 22.73
N TYR A 84 4.25 -17.67 21.52
CA TYR A 84 4.46 -18.48 20.33
C TYR A 84 5.49 -17.82 19.43
N SER A 85 6.56 -18.56 19.06
CA SER A 85 7.57 -18.04 18.15
C SER A 85 7.00 -17.94 16.75
N ALA A 86 6.81 -16.72 16.27
CA ALA A 86 6.27 -16.43 14.96
C ALA A 86 7.26 -16.83 13.86
N CYS A 87 6.73 -17.28 12.73
CA CYS A 87 7.52 -17.49 11.52
C CYS A 87 8.10 -16.14 11.07
N ASP A 88 9.39 -16.14 10.76
CA ASP A 88 10.13 -14.94 10.39
C ASP A 88 10.34 -14.86 8.88
N ALA A 89 9.77 -13.85 8.24
CA ALA A 89 9.92 -13.57 6.81
C ALA A 89 11.36 -13.26 6.36
N LEU A 90 12.26 -12.92 7.29
CA LEU A 90 13.69 -12.71 7.00
C LEU A 90 14.48 -14.03 6.99
N THR A 91 13.89 -15.10 7.51
CA THR A 91 14.48 -16.43 7.52
C THR A 91 14.16 -17.14 6.20
N ASN A 92 15.07 -18.00 5.75
CA ASN A 92 15.13 -18.69 4.46
C ASN A 92 13.81 -18.72 3.63
N PRO A 93 13.70 -17.92 2.53
CA PRO A 93 12.50 -17.86 1.68
C PRO A 93 12.05 -19.21 1.13
N ASP A 94 12.97 -20.14 0.87
CA ASP A 94 12.64 -21.45 0.30
C ASP A 94 11.81 -22.32 1.26
N GLU A 95 11.95 -22.13 2.57
CA GLU A 95 11.14 -22.83 3.59
C GLU A 95 9.73 -22.23 3.73
N LEU A 96 9.57 -20.93 3.43
CA LEU A 96 8.29 -20.22 3.52
C LEU A 96 7.32 -20.62 2.38
N PHE A 97 7.84 -20.86 1.17
CA PHE A 97 7.02 -21.05 -0.03
C PHE A 97 6.75 -22.51 -0.45
N GLY A 98 7.00 -23.50 0.44
CA GLY A 98 6.94 -24.93 0.10
C GLY A 98 5.82 -25.75 0.76
N THR A 99 4.88 -25.12 1.49
CA THR A 99 3.93 -25.86 2.34
C THR A 99 2.56 -26.02 1.68
N ALA A 100 1.99 -27.22 1.74
CA ALA A 100 0.66 -27.50 1.17
C ALA A 100 -0.48 -26.70 1.82
N ASP A 101 -0.23 -26.11 2.97
CA ASP A 101 -1.20 -25.35 3.76
C ASP A 101 -1.44 -23.93 3.21
N ILE A 102 -0.54 -23.39 2.37
CA ILE A 102 -0.61 -22.00 1.88
C ILE A 102 -0.49 -21.96 0.37
N THR A 103 -1.44 -21.28 -0.28
CA THR A 103 -1.36 -20.87 -1.68
C THR A 103 -0.92 -19.40 -1.73
N PRO A 104 0.34 -19.09 -2.11
CA PRO A 104 0.93 -17.74 -1.98
C PRO A 104 0.46 -16.75 -3.07
N TYR A 105 -0.71 -16.98 -3.64
CA TYR A 105 -1.32 -16.18 -4.68
C TYR A 105 -2.80 -15.98 -4.38
N TYR A 106 -3.29 -14.78 -4.64
CA TYR A 106 -4.70 -14.42 -4.63
C TYR A 106 -4.96 -13.47 -5.79
N THR A 107 -6.20 -13.03 -5.94
CA THR A 107 -6.63 -12.24 -7.09
C THR A 107 -7.17 -10.88 -6.66
N LEU A 108 -7.34 -9.97 -7.63
CA LEU A 108 -8.04 -8.72 -7.35
C LEU A 108 -9.52 -8.98 -6.98
N GLY A 109 -10.13 -10.01 -7.55
CA GLY A 109 -11.47 -10.48 -7.18
C GLY A 109 -11.56 -10.85 -5.70
N ASP A 110 -10.57 -11.58 -5.18
CA ASP A 110 -10.52 -11.95 -3.76
C ASP A 110 -10.47 -10.71 -2.86
N GLN A 111 -9.65 -9.72 -3.21
CA GLN A 111 -9.55 -8.44 -2.49
C GLN A 111 -10.86 -7.66 -2.52
N LEU A 112 -11.45 -7.49 -3.71
CA LEU A 112 -12.67 -6.70 -3.91
C LEU A 112 -13.92 -7.39 -3.36
N PHE A 113 -13.90 -8.71 -3.20
CA PHE A 113 -14.91 -9.43 -2.44
C PHE A 113 -14.95 -8.93 -0.99
N VAL A 114 -13.79 -8.79 -0.35
CA VAL A 114 -13.72 -8.34 1.06
C VAL A 114 -13.96 -6.85 1.17
N GLU A 115 -13.25 -6.04 0.37
CA GLU A 115 -13.36 -4.59 0.36
C GLU A 115 -13.78 -4.09 -1.02
N PRO A 116 -15.10 -3.99 -1.30
CA PRO A 116 -15.61 -3.42 -2.54
C PRO A 116 -15.19 -1.96 -2.70
N GLN A 117 -14.88 -1.57 -3.93
CA GLN A 117 -14.31 -0.25 -4.25
C GLN A 117 -15.19 0.44 -5.30
N PRO A 118 -16.29 1.09 -4.87
CA PRO A 118 -17.25 1.70 -5.79
C PRO A 118 -16.66 2.89 -6.57
N ASP A 119 -15.60 3.51 -6.06
CA ASP A 119 -14.93 4.67 -6.67
C ASP A 119 -13.78 4.28 -7.62
N ALA A 120 -13.59 2.99 -7.91
CA ALA A 120 -12.50 2.54 -8.77
C ALA A 120 -12.68 3.02 -10.22
N VAL A 121 -11.60 3.53 -10.81
CA VAL A 121 -11.60 4.33 -12.05
C VAL A 121 -11.68 3.53 -13.37
N PRO A 122 -11.13 2.30 -13.51
CA PRO A 122 -11.18 1.60 -14.79
C PRO A 122 -12.57 1.01 -15.07
N ASP A 123 -13.03 1.13 -16.32
CA ASP A 123 -14.27 0.52 -16.82
C ASP A 123 -14.21 -1.02 -16.85
N ALA A 124 -13.00 -1.61 -16.78
CA ALA A 124 -12.78 -3.05 -16.76
C ALA A 124 -11.72 -3.44 -15.72
N PHE A 125 -12.07 -4.40 -14.86
CA PHE A 125 -11.13 -5.00 -13.89
C PHE A 125 -10.62 -6.34 -14.40
N ASP A 126 -9.31 -6.53 -14.37
CA ASP A 126 -8.69 -7.85 -14.48
C ASP A 126 -8.75 -8.53 -13.10
N LEU A 127 -9.93 -9.07 -12.78
CA LEU A 127 -10.23 -9.65 -11.46
C LEU A 127 -9.40 -10.88 -11.17
N GLU A 128 -9.05 -11.66 -12.20
CA GLU A 128 -8.37 -12.96 -12.08
C GLU A 128 -6.84 -12.85 -12.05
N ARG A 129 -6.30 -11.63 -12.20
CA ARG A 129 -4.86 -11.43 -12.22
C ARG A 129 -4.23 -11.94 -10.92
N PRO A 130 -3.27 -12.87 -10.99
CA PRO A 130 -2.61 -13.37 -9.80
C PRO A 130 -1.73 -12.28 -9.17
N ILE A 131 -1.87 -12.14 -7.86
CA ILE A 131 -1.10 -11.27 -6.98
C ILE A 131 -0.33 -12.17 -6.03
N ARG A 132 0.99 -12.12 -6.12
CA ARG A 132 1.88 -12.89 -5.25
C ARG A 132 1.94 -12.21 -3.89
N MET A 133 1.74 -12.98 -2.82
CA MET A 133 1.93 -12.53 -1.45
C MET A 133 3.37 -12.07 -1.20
N SER A 134 3.55 -11.13 -0.29
CA SER A 134 4.87 -10.83 0.26
C SER A 134 5.33 -11.96 1.20
N ASP A 135 6.64 -12.08 1.40
CA ASP A 135 7.20 -13.06 2.35
C ASP A 135 6.66 -12.83 3.78
N ALA A 136 6.40 -11.56 4.13
CA ALA A 136 5.75 -11.18 5.39
C ALA A 136 4.31 -11.71 5.50
N GLU A 137 3.51 -11.57 4.45
CA GLU A 137 2.13 -12.09 4.43
C GLU A 137 2.11 -13.62 4.56
N VAL A 138 3.07 -14.31 3.94
CA VAL A 138 3.21 -15.78 4.05
C VAL A 138 3.61 -16.19 5.47
N ALA A 139 4.60 -15.51 6.06
CA ALA A 139 5.06 -15.79 7.41
C ALA A 139 3.96 -15.55 8.48
N ILE A 140 3.15 -14.50 8.30
CA ILE A 140 1.99 -14.23 9.16
C ILE A 140 0.97 -15.36 9.03
N ALA A 141 0.58 -15.73 7.81
CA ALA A 141 -0.36 -16.82 7.58
C ALA A 141 0.12 -18.14 8.20
N ARG A 142 1.41 -18.45 8.04
CA ARG A 142 2.02 -19.64 8.65
C ARG A 142 1.92 -19.65 10.16
N SER A 143 2.23 -18.52 10.80
CA SER A 143 2.18 -18.37 12.25
C SER A 143 0.77 -18.61 12.81
N HIS A 144 -0.27 -18.10 12.13
CA HIS A 144 -1.66 -18.37 12.52
C HIS A 144 -2.06 -19.83 12.31
N ILE A 145 -1.70 -20.43 11.16
CA ILE A 145 -2.00 -21.84 10.88
C ILE A 145 -1.38 -22.76 11.92
N ASP A 146 -0.13 -22.53 12.31
CA ASP A 146 0.54 -23.39 13.29
C ASP A 146 -0.03 -23.19 14.72
N ILE A 147 -0.57 -22.01 15.03
CA ILE A 147 -1.41 -21.81 16.22
C ILE A 147 -2.72 -22.59 16.12
N TRP A 148 -3.40 -22.60 14.97
CA TRP A 148 -4.64 -23.38 14.79
C TRP A 148 -4.40 -24.87 14.98
N LYS A 149 -3.29 -25.41 14.45
CA LYS A 149 -2.85 -26.79 14.71
C LYS A 149 -2.64 -27.05 16.20
N THR A 150 -2.02 -26.10 16.90
CA THR A 150 -1.79 -26.19 18.36
C THR A 150 -3.11 -26.20 19.14
N ILE A 151 -4.07 -25.36 18.76
CA ILE A 151 -5.38 -25.30 19.42
C ILE A 151 -6.18 -26.58 19.15
N ALA A 152 -6.15 -27.09 17.92
CA ALA A 152 -6.84 -28.31 17.51
C ALA A 152 -6.40 -29.56 18.31
N THR A 153 -5.14 -29.61 18.76
CA THR A 153 -4.61 -30.71 19.58
C THR A 153 -4.72 -30.48 21.09
N SER A 154 -5.09 -29.27 21.53
CA SER A 154 -5.23 -28.92 22.94
C SER A 154 -6.54 -29.41 23.55
N ASP A 155 -6.64 -29.43 24.88
CA ASP A 155 -7.90 -29.70 25.61
C ASP A 155 -8.75 -28.44 25.83
N ALA A 156 -8.26 -27.29 25.37
CA ALA A 156 -8.94 -26.01 25.50
C ALA A 156 -10.22 -25.93 24.69
N SER A 157 -11.29 -25.42 25.33
CA SER A 157 -12.54 -25.16 24.61
C SER A 157 -12.45 -23.90 23.77
N TYR A 158 -11.86 -22.83 24.32
CA TYR A 158 -11.71 -21.52 23.70
C TYR A 158 -10.36 -20.92 24.05
N THR A 159 -9.64 -20.45 23.05
CA THR A 159 -8.29 -19.89 23.20
C THR A 159 -8.26 -18.48 22.66
N LEU A 160 -7.65 -17.54 23.38
CA LEU A 160 -7.38 -16.20 22.84
C LEU A 160 -6.07 -16.23 22.05
N VAL A 161 -6.09 -15.72 20.82
CA VAL A 161 -4.90 -15.53 20.00
C VAL A 161 -4.68 -14.04 19.80
N LEU A 162 -3.45 -13.58 20.01
CA LEU A 162 -3.03 -12.18 19.90
C LEU A 162 -1.77 -12.06 19.04
N GLU A 163 -1.64 -10.96 18.31
CA GLU A 163 -0.35 -10.46 17.84
C GLU A 163 0.36 -9.64 18.94
N ASP A 164 1.66 -9.45 18.82
CA ASP A 164 2.49 -8.77 19.82
C ASP A 164 2.38 -7.23 19.86
N ASP A 165 1.72 -6.65 18.87
CA ASP A 165 1.61 -5.20 18.67
C ASP A 165 0.22 -4.65 19.03
N VAL A 166 -0.48 -5.29 19.96
CA VAL A 166 -1.82 -4.89 20.40
C VAL A 166 -1.85 -4.24 21.80
N TRP A 167 -2.96 -3.57 22.09
CA TRP A 167 -3.30 -3.02 23.41
C TRP A 167 -4.81 -3.13 23.67
N PHE A 168 -5.21 -3.12 24.94
CA PHE A 168 -6.60 -3.35 25.36
C PHE A 168 -7.33 -2.06 25.75
N GLY A 169 -8.55 -1.88 25.24
CA GLY A 169 -9.46 -0.80 25.65
C GLY A 169 -9.77 -0.84 27.15
N HIS A 170 -10.10 0.31 27.73
CA HIS A 170 -10.50 0.43 29.14
C HIS A 170 -11.79 -0.32 29.49
N ASP A 171 -12.59 -0.64 28.48
CA ASP A 171 -13.87 -1.34 28.53
C ASP A 171 -13.77 -2.80 28.08
N PHE A 172 -12.54 -3.32 27.89
CA PHE A 172 -12.29 -4.68 27.42
C PHE A 172 -13.00 -5.73 28.26
N GLY A 173 -12.74 -5.75 29.58
CA GLY A 173 -13.29 -6.80 30.46
C GLY A 173 -14.83 -6.78 30.48
N GLN A 174 -15.41 -5.59 30.64
CA GLN A 174 -16.86 -5.39 30.67
C GLN A 174 -17.54 -5.85 29.37
N LEU A 175 -17.02 -5.45 28.21
CA LEU A 175 -17.64 -5.77 26.92
C LEU A 175 -17.48 -7.24 26.55
N VAL A 176 -16.33 -7.85 26.85
CA VAL A 176 -16.12 -9.28 26.64
C VAL A 176 -17.06 -10.08 27.54
N ASP A 177 -17.21 -9.73 28.82
CA ASP A 177 -18.12 -10.42 29.75
C ASP A 177 -19.58 -10.28 29.32
N GLN A 178 -19.99 -9.09 28.91
CA GLN A 178 -21.34 -8.86 28.41
C GLN A 178 -21.61 -9.71 27.16
N ALA A 179 -20.70 -9.72 26.19
CA ALA A 179 -20.84 -10.57 25.01
C ALA A 179 -20.85 -12.06 25.35
N TRP A 180 -19.98 -12.50 26.26
CA TRP A 180 -19.91 -13.88 26.72
C TRP A 180 -21.24 -14.32 27.36
N SER A 181 -21.84 -13.46 28.18
CA SER A 181 -23.14 -13.69 28.81
C SER A 181 -24.29 -13.70 27.79
N GLU A 182 -24.34 -12.72 26.88
CA GLU A 182 -25.34 -12.65 25.81
C GLU A 182 -25.31 -13.92 24.93
N MET A 183 -24.12 -14.44 24.61
CA MET A 183 -23.97 -15.69 23.87
C MET A 183 -24.35 -16.94 24.68
N LYS A 184 -24.09 -16.98 25.99
CA LYS A 184 -24.58 -18.07 26.88
C LYS A 184 -26.10 -18.16 26.86
N VAL A 185 -26.76 -17.01 26.99
CA VAL A 185 -28.23 -16.89 27.01
C VAL A 185 -28.81 -17.35 25.67
N ALA A 186 -28.25 -16.88 24.55
CA ALA A 186 -28.70 -17.25 23.21
C ALA A 186 -28.60 -18.76 22.93
N ASN A 187 -27.62 -19.43 23.52
CA ASN A 187 -27.35 -20.85 23.29
C ASN A 187 -27.90 -21.77 24.40
N CYS A 188 -28.69 -21.24 25.34
CA CYS A 188 -29.32 -21.99 26.45
C CYS A 188 -28.37 -22.83 27.33
N ALA A 189 -27.06 -22.57 27.30
CA ALA A 189 -26.07 -23.29 28.11
C ALA A 189 -24.72 -22.55 28.16
N ARG A 190 -23.91 -22.70 27.10
CA ARG A 190 -22.54 -22.19 26.98
C ARG A 190 -22.40 -21.43 25.67
N PRO A 191 -21.46 -20.47 25.56
CA PRO A 191 -21.15 -19.91 24.26
C PRO A 191 -20.76 -21.06 23.33
N ALA A 192 -21.29 -21.00 22.11
CA ALA A 192 -21.06 -21.93 21.03
C ALA A 192 -20.90 -21.04 19.80
N PHE A 193 -19.64 -20.85 19.42
CA PHE A 193 -19.21 -20.13 18.24
C PHE A 193 -17.86 -20.70 17.81
N ASP A 194 -17.50 -20.52 16.55
CA ASP A 194 -16.22 -21.02 16.03
C ASP A 194 -15.12 -19.97 16.23
N MET A 195 -15.43 -18.70 15.98
CA MET A 195 -14.50 -17.58 16.15
C MET A 195 -15.20 -16.32 16.67
N LEU A 196 -14.56 -15.60 17.59
CA LEU A 196 -15.00 -14.28 18.07
C LEU A 196 -13.90 -13.23 17.86
N TYR A 197 -14.15 -12.28 16.97
CA TYR A 197 -13.27 -11.13 16.75
C TYR A 197 -13.34 -10.13 17.90
N LEU A 198 -12.18 -9.80 18.47
CA LEU A 198 -11.98 -8.77 19.49
C LEU A 198 -11.13 -7.59 18.98
N SER A 199 -10.32 -7.85 17.95
CA SER A 199 -9.54 -6.88 17.19
C SER A 199 -9.91 -6.97 15.72
N TYR A 200 -10.42 -5.89 15.14
CA TYR A 200 -10.65 -5.79 13.70
C TYR A 200 -10.75 -4.33 13.25
N GLN A 201 -10.58 -4.11 11.95
CA GLN A 201 -11.01 -2.89 11.28
C GLN A 201 -12.00 -3.22 10.18
N GLU A 202 -13.16 -2.56 10.20
CA GLU A 202 -14.11 -2.70 9.10
C GLU A 202 -13.58 -2.03 7.83
N VAL A 203 -14.01 -2.56 6.69
CA VAL A 203 -13.87 -1.91 5.39
C VAL A 203 -14.44 -0.50 5.39
N ARG A 204 -13.93 0.35 4.50
CA ARG A 204 -14.20 1.80 4.47
C ARG A 204 -15.68 2.18 4.50
N HIS A 205 -16.55 1.37 3.92
CA HIS A 205 -17.99 1.62 3.80
C HIS A 205 -18.85 0.77 4.77
N GLY A 206 -18.22 0.16 5.77
CA GLY A 206 -18.87 -0.71 6.74
C GLY A 206 -18.99 -2.15 6.24
N ALA A 207 -18.78 -3.10 7.15
CA ALA A 207 -18.92 -4.52 6.86
C ALA A 207 -20.42 -4.92 6.83
N PRO A 208 -20.89 -5.66 5.81
CA PRO A 208 -22.21 -6.30 5.85
C PRO A 208 -22.28 -7.28 7.03
N LYS A 209 -23.32 -7.17 7.86
CA LYS A 209 -23.43 -7.87 9.13
C LYS A 209 -24.85 -7.94 9.69
N GLU A 210 -25.10 -8.97 10.47
CA GLU A 210 -26.32 -9.19 11.24
C GLU A 210 -26.05 -8.95 12.74
N PHE A 211 -26.87 -8.13 13.40
CA PHE A 211 -26.75 -7.92 14.84
C PHE A 211 -27.40 -9.07 15.63
N VAL A 212 -26.58 -9.85 16.33
CA VAL A 212 -27.03 -10.99 17.14
C VAL A 212 -27.53 -10.53 18.51
N SER A 213 -26.87 -9.54 19.09
CA SER A 213 -27.19 -9.02 20.43
C SER A 213 -26.73 -7.58 20.59
N LYS A 214 -26.82 -7.00 21.79
CA LYS A 214 -26.41 -5.61 22.04
C LYS A 214 -24.91 -5.41 21.86
N THR A 215 -24.09 -6.43 22.14
CA THR A 215 -22.63 -6.35 21.99
C THR A 215 -22.06 -7.21 20.88
N VAL A 216 -22.83 -8.13 20.28
CA VAL A 216 -22.34 -9.08 19.28
C VAL A 216 -23.03 -8.91 17.93
N PHE A 217 -22.28 -9.08 16.85
CA PHE A 217 -22.78 -9.23 15.49
C PHE A 217 -22.10 -10.40 14.77
N ARG A 218 -22.71 -10.83 13.66
CA ARG A 218 -22.18 -11.81 12.72
C ARG A 218 -21.77 -11.11 11.42
N PRO A 219 -20.49 -11.05 11.06
CA PRO A 219 -20.05 -10.50 9.78
C PRO A 219 -20.38 -11.45 8.63
N GLU A 220 -20.77 -10.90 7.48
CA GLU A 220 -20.77 -11.67 6.23
C GLU A 220 -19.38 -11.68 5.56
N ARG A 221 -18.68 -10.54 5.64
CA ARG A 221 -17.30 -10.27 5.16
C ARG A 221 -16.91 -8.83 5.53
N GLY A 222 -15.68 -8.41 5.23
CA GLY A 222 -15.23 -7.03 5.34
C GLY A 222 -14.57 -6.68 6.69
N LEU A 223 -14.02 -7.67 7.39
CA LEU A 223 -13.22 -7.45 8.59
C LEU A 223 -11.74 -7.63 8.26
N TRP A 224 -10.96 -6.56 8.42
CA TRP A 224 -9.50 -6.60 8.34
C TRP A 224 -8.86 -6.82 9.70
N TYR A 225 -7.61 -7.29 9.68
CA TYR A 225 -6.81 -7.71 10.82
C TYR A 225 -7.23 -9.06 11.40
N LEU A 226 -6.20 -9.79 11.84
CA LEU A 226 -6.35 -11.02 12.59
C LEU A 226 -5.59 -10.94 13.92
N SER A 227 -5.42 -9.71 14.44
CA SER A 227 -4.48 -9.43 15.54
C SER A 227 -5.00 -9.79 16.94
N GLY A 228 -6.29 -10.13 17.06
CA GLY A 228 -6.90 -10.46 18.35
C GLY A 228 -8.26 -11.13 18.21
N TYR A 229 -8.35 -12.42 18.51
CA TYR A 229 -9.58 -13.19 18.39
C TYR A 229 -9.61 -14.39 19.35
N VAL A 230 -10.81 -14.80 19.75
CA VAL A 230 -11.03 -16.06 20.45
C VAL A 230 -11.40 -17.13 19.45
N LEU A 231 -10.74 -18.28 19.50
CA LEU A 231 -10.98 -19.41 18.62
C LEU A 231 -11.38 -20.63 19.44
N SER A 232 -12.46 -21.30 19.06
CA SER A 232 -12.82 -22.58 19.69
C SER A 232 -12.00 -23.72 19.11
N LYS A 233 -11.84 -24.83 19.85
CA LYS A 233 -11.21 -26.05 19.30
C LYS A 233 -11.91 -26.55 18.03
N LYS A 234 -13.25 -26.48 18.00
CA LYS A 234 -14.06 -26.79 16.81
C LYS A 234 -13.71 -25.85 15.66
N GLY A 235 -13.64 -24.54 15.92
CA GLY A 235 -13.25 -23.55 14.91
C GLY A 235 -11.84 -23.77 14.37
N ALA A 236 -10.89 -24.15 15.22
CA ALA A 236 -9.54 -24.48 14.79
C ALA A 236 -9.49 -25.70 13.86
N LEU A 237 -10.20 -26.79 14.20
CA LEU A 237 -10.31 -27.97 13.34
C LEU A 237 -10.92 -27.62 11.98
N LEU A 238 -12.01 -26.85 11.98
CA LEU A 238 -12.69 -26.42 10.76
C LEU A 238 -11.80 -25.55 9.87
N LEU A 239 -11.02 -24.62 10.45
CA LEU A 239 -10.05 -23.83 9.68
C LEU A 239 -8.98 -24.69 9.01
N LEU A 240 -8.53 -25.76 9.67
CA LEU A 240 -7.55 -26.69 9.11
C LEU A 240 -8.15 -27.53 7.97
N GLU A 241 -9.43 -27.89 8.05
CA GLU A 241 -10.16 -28.57 6.97
C GLU A 241 -10.36 -27.68 5.74
N LEU A 242 -10.43 -26.36 5.93
CA LEU A 242 -10.63 -25.37 4.87
C LEU A 242 -9.32 -24.95 4.16
N LEU A 243 -8.15 -25.43 4.62
CA LEU A 243 -6.87 -25.18 3.96
C LEU A 243 -6.86 -25.76 2.52
N PRO A 244 -6.09 -25.15 1.58
CA PRO A 244 -5.05 -24.15 1.80
C PRO A 244 -5.54 -22.71 1.97
N CYS A 245 -4.79 -21.93 2.77
CA CYS A 245 -4.95 -20.48 2.87
C CYS A 245 -4.49 -19.81 1.57
N ARG A 246 -5.44 -19.22 0.83
CA ARG A 246 -5.18 -18.51 -0.43
C ARG A 246 -5.06 -17.00 -0.18
N GLY A 247 -3.86 -16.45 -0.34
CA GLY A 247 -3.59 -15.04 -0.06
C GLY A 247 -3.31 -14.73 1.41
N PRO A 248 -3.22 -13.43 1.77
CA PRO A 248 -3.07 -12.99 3.15
C PRO A 248 -4.14 -13.60 4.07
N VAL A 249 -3.76 -13.99 5.30
CA VAL A 249 -4.66 -14.74 6.19
C VAL A 249 -5.91 -13.96 6.59
N ASP A 250 -5.77 -12.64 6.79
CA ASP A 250 -6.87 -11.74 7.09
C ASP A 250 -7.78 -11.49 5.88
N LEU A 251 -7.26 -11.61 4.65
CA LEU A 251 -8.08 -11.68 3.45
C LEU A 251 -8.83 -13.02 3.37
N TRP A 252 -8.10 -14.13 3.46
CA TRP A 252 -8.63 -15.48 3.27
C TRP A 252 -9.74 -15.82 4.27
N ILE A 253 -9.58 -15.46 5.55
CA ILE A 253 -10.55 -15.77 6.59
C ILE A 253 -11.95 -15.19 6.30
N ASN A 254 -12.05 -14.04 5.61
CA ASN A 254 -13.33 -13.44 5.24
C ASN A 254 -14.12 -14.31 4.25
N HIS A 255 -13.43 -15.10 3.42
CA HIS A 255 -14.08 -16.05 2.52
C HIS A 255 -14.61 -17.28 3.27
N MET A 256 -14.06 -17.58 4.45
CA MET A 256 -14.45 -18.72 5.28
C MET A 256 -15.61 -18.40 6.23
N PHE A 257 -16.01 -17.14 6.38
CA PHE A 257 -17.06 -16.72 7.32
C PHE A 257 -18.40 -17.42 7.09
N ARG A 258 -18.71 -17.87 5.87
CA ARG A 258 -19.95 -18.60 5.56
C ARG A 258 -19.93 -20.04 6.05
N GLU A 259 -18.74 -20.64 6.17
CA GLU A 259 -18.56 -22.03 6.58
C GLU A 259 -18.45 -22.16 8.11
N MET A 260 -18.31 -21.03 8.83
CA MET A 260 -18.03 -20.98 10.27
C MET A 260 -19.05 -20.10 11.02
N ASP A 261 -19.34 -20.39 12.30
CA ASP A 261 -20.05 -19.43 13.17
C ASP A 261 -19.08 -18.35 13.68
N VAL A 262 -18.85 -17.35 12.83
CA VAL A 262 -18.02 -16.19 13.15
C VAL A 262 -18.85 -15.10 13.80
N ARG A 263 -18.36 -14.58 14.91
CA ARG A 263 -18.95 -13.47 15.66
C ARG A 263 -17.91 -12.38 15.86
N ALA A 264 -18.37 -11.17 16.11
CA ALA A 264 -17.52 -10.04 16.43
C ALA A 264 -18.21 -9.16 17.47
N LEU A 265 -17.42 -8.53 18.34
CA LEU A 265 -17.95 -7.46 19.17
C LEU A 265 -18.33 -6.27 18.30
N ARG A 266 -19.43 -5.57 18.59
CA ARG A 266 -19.86 -4.34 17.87
C ARG A 266 -18.82 -3.21 17.87
N ARG A 267 -17.83 -3.30 18.73
CA ARG A 267 -16.67 -2.42 18.79
C ARG A 267 -15.42 -3.25 19.01
N SER A 268 -14.34 -2.93 18.30
CA SER A 268 -13.01 -3.47 18.57
C SER A 268 -12.54 -3.04 19.96
N VAL A 269 -12.28 -4.00 20.84
CA VAL A 269 -11.81 -3.79 22.23
C VAL A 269 -10.32 -4.05 22.38
N ILE A 270 -9.72 -4.69 21.38
CA ILE A 270 -8.29 -4.79 21.18
C ILE A 270 -7.95 -3.90 19.99
N SER A 271 -6.86 -3.15 20.08
CA SER A 271 -6.42 -2.24 19.03
C SER A 271 -4.94 -2.43 18.75
N GLN A 272 -4.54 -2.26 17.50
CA GLN A 272 -3.12 -2.27 17.12
C GLN A 272 -2.43 -0.98 17.61
N ARG A 273 -1.15 -1.11 17.92
CA ARG A 273 -0.29 -0.02 18.37
C ARG A 273 0.20 0.81 17.18
N LEU A 274 -0.13 2.09 17.19
CA LEU A 274 0.27 3.03 16.14
C LEU A 274 1.68 3.61 16.33
N ASP A 275 2.27 3.46 17.53
CA ASP A 275 3.63 3.89 17.82
C ASP A 275 4.71 2.92 17.33
N LEU A 276 4.34 1.67 17.06
CA LEU A 276 5.23 0.66 16.51
C LEU A 276 5.29 0.78 14.98
N SER A 277 6.49 0.70 14.41
CA SER A 277 6.65 0.58 12.96
C SER A 277 6.36 -0.85 12.54
N SER A 278 5.35 -1.04 11.69
CA SER A 278 5.17 -2.31 10.99
C SER A 278 6.28 -2.50 9.96
N THR A 279 6.86 -3.69 9.92
CA THR A 279 7.77 -4.12 8.85
C THR A 279 7.02 -4.87 7.73
N ASN A 280 5.68 -4.95 7.82
CA ASN A 280 4.87 -5.69 6.87
C ASN A 280 4.80 -4.95 5.53
N SER A 281 4.83 -5.72 4.45
CA SER A 281 4.62 -5.22 3.09
C SER A 281 3.33 -5.80 2.52
N TYR A 282 2.44 -4.94 2.05
CA TYR A 282 1.14 -5.34 1.49
C TYR A 282 1.26 -5.54 -0.01
N SER A 283 1.09 -6.78 -0.47
CA SER A 283 1.26 -7.14 -1.89
C SER A 283 0.22 -6.51 -2.83
N ILE A 284 -0.93 -6.08 -2.28
CA ILE A 284 -2.05 -5.52 -3.04
C ILE A 284 -1.84 -4.06 -3.49
N LEU A 285 -0.95 -3.32 -2.83
CA LEU A 285 -0.79 -1.87 -3.03
C LEU A 285 -0.47 -1.46 -4.47
N PRO A 286 0.44 -2.15 -5.20
CA PRO A 286 0.71 -1.81 -6.59
C PRO A 286 -0.51 -1.97 -7.50
N THR A 287 -1.35 -2.97 -7.23
CA THR A 287 -2.58 -3.23 -8.00
C THR A 287 -3.63 -2.17 -7.71
N LEU A 288 -3.88 -1.83 -6.43
CA LEU A 288 -4.84 -0.79 -6.05
C LEU A 288 -4.44 0.60 -6.56
N SER A 289 -3.13 0.90 -6.60
CA SER A 289 -2.60 2.11 -7.22
C SER A 289 -2.88 2.15 -8.72
N ARG A 290 -2.68 1.02 -9.44
CA ARG A 290 -2.97 0.93 -10.88
C ARG A 290 -4.43 1.20 -11.23
N ILE A 291 -5.36 0.78 -10.36
CA ILE A 291 -6.80 0.99 -10.57
C ILE A 291 -7.34 2.28 -9.92
N GLY A 292 -6.44 3.17 -9.47
CA GLY A 292 -6.78 4.52 -9.01
C GLY A 292 -7.50 4.59 -7.66
N ILE A 293 -7.52 3.50 -6.88
CA ILE A 293 -8.16 3.46 -5.55
C ILE A 293 -7.29 4.14 -4.50
N ILE A 294 -5.98 3.90 -4.58
CA ILE A 294 -5.02 4.55 -3.72
C ILE A 294 -4.49 5.74 -4.50
N ASP A 295 -4.79 6.93 -4.02
CA ASP A 295 -3.99 8.11 -4.34
C ASP A 295 -2.55 7.78 -3.96
N GLY A 296 -1.74 7.44 -4.95
CA GLY A 296 -0.28 7.40 -4.80
C GLY A 296 0.29 8.75 -4.35
N GLY A 297 -0.54 9.76 -4.08
CA GLY A 297 -0.18 11.16 -3.83
C GLY A 297 0.85 11.42 -2.73
N ASN A 298 1.20 10.47 -1.87
CA ASN A 298 2.29 10.65 -0.88
C ASN A 298 3.54 9.77 -1.10
N THR A 299 3.52 8.83 -2.04
CA THR A 299 4.70 8.07 -2.52
C THR A 299 4.89 8.20 -4.04
N ALA A 300 4.11 9.05 -4.68
CA ALA A 300 4.35 9.54 -6.02
C ALA A 300 5.67 10.29 -5.96
N LEU A 301 6.74 9.61 -6.36
CA LEU A 301 8.04 10.21 -6.70
C LEU A 301 7.86 11.41 -7.64
N PHE A 302 6.72 11.48 -8.35
CA PHE A 302 6.31 12.56 -9.23
C PHE A 302 6.16 13.94 -8.56
N GLN A 303 6.08 14.05 -7.22
CA GLN A 303 6.17 15.38 -6.59
C GLN A 303 7.57 16.02 -6.73
N ARG A 304 8.61 15.22 -7.02
CA ARG A 304 9.94 15.76 -7.29
C ARG A 304 9.93 16.39 -8.68
N ARG A 305 10.07 17.72 -8.71
CA ARG A 305 10.38 18.43 -9.96
C ARG A 305 11.77 18.02 -10.45
N PRO A 306 11.99 17.90 -11.77
CA PRO A 306 13.30 17.62 -12.33
C PRO A 306 14.35 18.61 -11.86
N THR A 307 15.53 18.11 -11.48
CA THR A 307 16.68 18.94 -11.08
C THR A 307 17.45 19.48 -12.28
N CYS A 308 17.31 18.87 -13.45
CA CYS A 308 17.93 19.30 -14.69
C CYS A 308 16.82 19.64 -15.70
N SER A 309 16.69 20.90 -16.10
CA SER A 309 15.73 21.36 -17.11
C SER A 309 16.27 22.62 -17.80
N PRO A 310 16.09 22.78 -19.13
CA PRO A 310 15.35 21.89 -20.02
C PRO A 310 16.17 20.69 -20.52
N VAL A 311 15.47 19.64 -20.95
CA VAL A 311 16.04 18.50 -21.68
C VAL A 311 15.64 18.60 -23.15
N PHE A 312 16.59 18.48 -24.07
CA PHE A 312 16.32 18.41 -25.51
C PHE A 312 16.75 17.05 -26.04
N ALA A 313 15.87 16.36 -26.75
CA ALA A 313 16.15 15.07 -27.34
C ALA A 313 15.89 15.05 -28.84
N PHE A 314 16.91 14.68 -29.60
CA PHE A 314 16.92 14.62 -31.06
C PHE A 314 17.29 13.23 -31.55
N GLY A 315 16.88 12.89 -32.76
CA GLY A 315 17.38 11.75 -33.50
C GLY A 315 16.50 11.45 -34.70
N ALA A 316 16.86 10.42 -35.45
CA ALA A 316 16.26 10.16 -36.76
C ALA A 316 14.80 9.67 -36.68
N SER A 317 14.11 9.68 -37.83
CA SER A 317 12.73 9.20 -37.97
C SER A 317 12.66 7.67 -37.80
N GLY A 318 11.64 7.17 -37.08
CA GLY A 318 11.44 5.73 -36.85
C GLY A 318 12.04 5.19 -35.55
N PHE A 319 12.79 6.00 -34.80
CA PHE A 319 13.46 5.59 -33.57
C PHE A 319 12.53 5.68 -32.36
N ARG A 320 12.91 5.05 -31.25
CA ARG A 320 12.16 4.97 -29.98
C ARG A 320 12.03 6.31 -29.23
N MET A 321 11.92 7.44 -29.93
CA MET A 321 11.72 8.77 -29.37
C MET A 321 10.47 8.87 -28.50
N SER A 322 9.36 8.26 -28.94
CA SER A 322 8.15 8.20 -28.12
C SER A 322 8.34 7.35 -26.85
N SER A 323 9.24 6.35 -26.88
CA SER A 323 9.62 5.60 -25.67
C SER A 323 10.49 6.45 -24.75
N LEU A 324 11.43 7.24 -25.29
CA LEU A 324 12.22 8.19 -24.50
C LEU A 324 11.34 9.28 -23.87
N ALA A 325 10.38 9.82 -24.62
CA ALA A 325 9.41 10.76 -24.10
C ALA A 325 8.62 10.14 -22.93
N MET A 326 8.15 8.90 -23.07
CA MET A 326 7.50 8.17 -21.98
C MET A 326 8.43 7.94 -20.78
N ALA A 327 9.72 7.65 -21.02
CA ALA A 327 10.69 7.46 -19.94
C ALA A 327 10.95 8.76 -19.16
N LEU A 328 11.12 9.89 -19.87
CA LEU A 328 11.25 11.22 -19.27
C LEU A 328 9.98 11.61 -18.52
N LEU A 329 8.81 11.30 -19.09
CA LEU A 329 7.55 11.45 -18.38
C LEU A 329 7.65 10.68 -17.05
N MET A 330 7.91 9.36 -17.07
CA MET A 330 8.03 8.53 -15.85
C MET A 330 9.04 9.06 -14.80
N LEU A 331 10.01 9.89 -15.19
CA LEU A 331 10.97 10.55 -14.31
C LEU A 331 10.49 11.91 -13.74
N GLY A 332 9.27 12.33 -14.08
CA GLY A 332 8.62 13.55 -13.59
C GLY A 332 8.77 14.77 -14.50
N TYR A 333 9.20 14.61 -15.77
CA TYR A 333 9.32 15.73 -16.71
C TYR A 333 8.00 16.03 -17.42
N ARG A 334 7.63 17.31 -17.55
CA ARG A 334 6.62 17.74 -18.53
C ARG A 334 7.21 17.68 -19.92
N CYS A 335 6.80 16.70 -20.70
CA CYS A 335 7.36 16.46 -22.03
C CYS A 335 6.46 17.03 -23.13
N CYS A 336 7.02 17.85 -24.02
CA CYS A 336 6.49 18.08 -25.35
C CYS A 336 7.17 17.10 -26.30
N SER A 337 6.42 16.19 -26.94
CA SER A 337 7.01 15.20 -27.84
C SER A 337 6.28 15.01 -29.15
N ASP A 338 7.05 14.59 -30.16
CA ASP A 338 6.55 14.06 -31.43
C ASP A 338 5.68 15.07 -32.19
N PHE A 339 6.21 16.28 -32.41
CA PHE A 339 5.57 17.34 -33.19
C PHE A 339 6.51 17.89 -34.27
N ASP A 340 5.95 18.32 -35.40
CA ASP A 340 6.69 19.07 -36.43
C ASP A 340 7.12 20.46 -35.90
N ARG A 341 6.26 21.11 -35.11
CA ARG A 341 6.53 22.41 -34.50
C ARG A 341 5.80 22.59 -33.17
N ILE A 342 6.32 23.51 -32.36
CA ILE A 342 5.72 23.97 -31.11
C ILE A 342 5.01 25.32 -31.31
N PRO A 343 4.13 25.74 -30.38
CA PRO A 343 3.53 27.07 -30.41
C PRO A 343 4.59 28.17 -30.49
N GLU A 344 4.33 29.22 -31.28
CA GLU A 344 5.29 30.32 -31.51
C GLU A 344 5.73 30.99 -30.20
N CYS A 345 4.81 31.16 -29.25
CA CYS A 345 5.13 31.71 -27.94
C CYS A 345 6.11 30.85 -27.12
N GLU A 346 6.03 29.52 -27.22
CA GLU A 346 6.97 28.61 -26.54
C GLU A 346 8.32 28.59 -27.27
N LEU A 347 8.31 28.63 -28.60
CA LEU A 347 9.53 28.73 -29.41
C LEU A 347 10.29 30.03 -29.10
N ASP A 348 9.59 31.17 -29.09
CA ASP A 348 10.18 32.46 -28.73
C ASP A 348 10.74 32.43 -27.30
N SER A 349 10.05 31.80 -26.37
CA SER A 349 10.51 31.67 -24.98
C SER A 349 11.81 30.85 -24.89
N LEU A 350 11.93 29.78 -25.67
CA LEU A 350 13.15 28.98 -25.78
C LEU A 350 14.31 29.76 -26.41
N LEU A 351 14.09 30.43 -27.54
CA LEU A 351 15.14 31.18 -28.25
C LEU A 351 15.65 32.39 -27.45
N ASN A 352 14.81 32.94 -26.59
CA ASN A 352 15.16 34.02 -25.65
C ASN A 352 15.73 33.52 -24.32
N GLY A 353 15.84 32.21 -24.10
CA GLY A 353 16.41 31.65 -22.87
C GLY A 353 15.53 31.81 -21.62
N ARG A 354 14.22 32.00 -21.79
CA ARG A 354 13.33 32.24 -20.65
C ARG A 354 13.14 31.00 -19.79
N THR A 355 12.88 31.20 -18.50
CA THR A 355 12.71 30.15 -17.49
C THR A 355 11.26 29.78 -17.21
N ASP A 356 10.30 30.60 -17.64
CA ASP A 356 8.84 30.44 -17.46
C ASP A 356 8.20 29.51 -18.52
N ARG A 357 8.92 28.46 -18.91
CA ARG A 357 8.50 27.50 -19.94
C ARG A 357 7.39 26.59 -19.44
N VAL A 358 6.53 26.16 -20.36
CA VAL A 358 5.47 25.19 -20.07
C VAL A 358 6.06 23.78 -19.93
N PHE A 359 7.04 23.44 -20.77
CA PHE A 359 7.64 22.11 -20.80
C PHE A 359 9.06 22.08 -20.25
N ASP A 360 9.39 20.97 -19.59
CA ASP A 360 10.72 20.68 -19.02
C ASP A 360 11.57 19.83 -19.97
N ALA A 361 10.93 19.11 -20.90
CA ALA A 361 11.62 18.30 -21.90
C ALA A 361 10.96 18.41 -23.29
N TYR A 362 11.79 18.45 -24.33
CA TYR A 362 11.38 18.52 -25.73
C TYR A 362 11.99 17.35 -26.48
N VAL A 363 11.16 16.46 -27.00
CA VAL A 363 11.59 15.19 -27.59
C VAL A 363 11.05 15.06 -29.00
N ASN A 364 11.91 14.90 -30.00
CA ASN A 364 11.47 14.72 -31.38
C ASN A 364 10.57 15.87 -31.88
N ILE A 365 11.08 17.09 -31.77
CA ILE A 365 10.44 18.32 -32.26
C ILE A 365 11.23 18.83 -33.48
N GLU A 366 10.64 18.74 -34.68
CA GLU A 366 11.33 19.06 -35.94
C GLU A 366 11.81 20.51 -35.99
N SER A 367 10.96 21.46 -35.60
CA SER A 367 11.26 22.89 -35.64
C SER A 367 12.41 23.32 -34.72
N LEU A 368 12.82 22.50 -33.75
CA LEU A 368 13.92 22.83 -32.83
C LEU A 368 15.29 22.40 -33.37
N VAL A 369 15.34 21.49 -34.36
CA VAL A 369 16.60 20.97 -34.92
C VAL A 369 17.49 22.10 -35.47
N PRO A 370 16.98 23.06 -36.29
CA PRO A 370 17.81 24.15 -36.80
C PRO A 370 18.32 25.12 -35.72
N HIS A 371 17.73 25.09 -34.54
CA HIS A 371 18.05 25.99 -33.43
C HIS A 371 18.92 25.36 -32.34
N ALA A 372 19.39 24.12 -32.52
CA ALA A 372 20.18 23.39 -31.52
C ALA A 372 21.35 24.22 -30.95
N ARG A 373 22.11 24.90 -31.82
CA ARG A 373 23.24 25.76 -31.40
C ARG A 373 22.82 26.98 -30.58
N VAL A 374 21.64 27.54 -30.87
CA VAL A 374 21.10 28.66 -30.09
C VAL A 374 20.67 28.14 -28.71
N LEU A 375 20.04 26.97 -28.66
CA LEU A 375 19.60 26.36 -27.41
C LEU A 375 20.76 26.01 -26.47
N THR A 376 21.89 25.51 -26.99
CA THR A 376 23.09 25.23 -26.18
C THR A 376 23.68 26.50 -25.58
N GLN A 377 23.69 27.60 -26.32
CA GLN A 377 24.15 28.92 -25.84
C GLN A 377 23.21 29.54 -24.80
N ARG A 378 21.89 29.41 -25.03
CA ARG A 378 20.86 29.99 -24.14
C ARG A 378 20.67 29.18 -22.87
N PHE A 379 20.91 27.87 -22.92
CA PHE A 379 20.79 26.98 -21.77
C PHE A 379 22.08 26.16 -21.54
N PRO A 380 23.13 26.77 -20.95
CA PRO A 380 24.40 26.07 -20.69
C PRO A 380 24.30 24.85 -19.75
N HIS A 381 23.22 24.77 -18.97
CA HIS A 381 22.93 23.65 -18.06
C HIS A 381 21.86 22.68 -18.59
N ALA A 382 21.38 22.88 -19.82
CA ALA A 382 20.46 21.96 -20.44
C ALA A 382 21.14 20.61 -20.71
N LYS A 383 20.31 19.56 -20.69
CA LYS A 383 20.72 18.20 -21.01
C LYS A 383 20.28 17.85 -22.41
N PHE A 384 21.19 17.31 -23.21
CA PHE A 384 20.92 16.94 -24.58
C PHE A 384 20.98 15.44 -24.74
N ILE A 385 20.02 14.85 -25.43
CA ILE A 385 19.97 13.42 -25.71
C ILE A 385 19.91 13.23 -27.22
N VAL A 386 20.80 12.40 -27.76
CA VAL A 386 20.80 12.03 -29.18
C VAL A 386 20.61 10.53 -29.28
N ILE A 387 19.63 10.06 -30.06
CA ILE A 387 19.47 8.63 -30.36
C ILE A 387 19.81 8.35 -31.81
N ASP A 388 20.79 7.46 -32.02
CA ASP A 388 21.34 7.09 -33.33
C ASP A 388 21.30 5.58 -33.59
N GLU A 389 21.45 5.21 -34.87
CA GLU A 389 21.43 3.81 -35.36
C GLU A 389 22.78 3.09 -35.14
N VAL A 390 23.90 3.79 -35.36
CA VAL A 390 25.26 3.23 -35.29
C VAL A 390 26.19 4.22 -34.57
N ALA A 391 27.12 3.70 -33.77
CA ALA A 391 28.17 4.50 -33.15
C ALA A 391 29.01 5.20 -34.24
N GLY A 392 29.02 6.53 -34.25
CA GLY A 392 29.78 7.35 -35.21
C GLY A 392 28.97 8.10 -36.28
N ALA A 393 27.65 7.88 -36.41
CA ALA A 393 26.78 8.69 -37.28
C ALA A 393 26.53 10.13 -36.75
N ALA A 394 26.99 10.39 -35.53
CA ALA A 394 26.81 11.60 -34.74
C ALA A 394 27.21 12.91 -35.44
N GLU A 395 28.28 12.91 -36.25
CA GLU A 395 28.78 14.13 -36.89
C GLU A 395 27.82 14.68 -37.96
N ALA A 396 26.93 13.84 -38.50
CA ALA A 396 26.00 14.23 -39.56
C ALA A 396 24.70 14.88 -39.06
N LEU A 397 24.25 14.55 -37.85
CA LEU A 397 22.97 15.03 -37.29
C LEU A 397 23.10 16.33 -36.49
N ASP A 398 24.22 16.53 -35.78
CA ASP A 398 24.46 17.78 -35.05
C ASP A 398 25.30 18.80 -35.81
N GLY A 399 26.12 18.40 -36.79
CA GLY A 399 26.99 19.31 -37.55
C GLY A 399 27.87 20.21 -36.67
N GLY A 400 28.21 19.78 -35.45
CA GLY A 400 28.92 20.59 -34.45
C GLY A 400 28.03 21.56 -33.63
N ALA A 401 26.71 21.57 -33.83
CA ALA A 401 25.76 22.44 -33.12
C ALA A 401 25.68 22.17 -31.61
N LEU A 402 26.07 20.97 -31.17
CA LEU A 402 26.07 20.53 -29.77
C LEU A 402 27.47 20.53 -29.14
N GLU A 403 28.47 21.12 -29.79
CA GLU A 403 29.83 21.18 -29.28
C GLU A 403 29.89 21.99 -27.95
N GLY A 404 30.47 21.38 -26.91
CA GLY A 404 30.54 21.96 -25.57
C GLY A 404 29.29 21.79 -24.70
N ALA A 405 28.24 21.12 -25.20
CA ALA A 405 27.04 20.81 -24.42
C ALA A 405 27.13 19.49 -23.65
N ASP A 406 26.30 19.33 -22.62
CA ASP A 406 26.18 18.08 -21.85
C ASP A 406 25.25 17.10 -22.60
N VAL A 407 25.84 16.19 -23.37
CA VAL A 407 25.13 15.31 -24.31
C VAL A 407 25.23 13.84 -23.89
N LEU A 408 24.09 13.15 -23.77
CA LEU A 408 23.98 11.70 -23.73
C LEU A 408 23.69 11.15 -25.14
N ARG A 409 24.52 10.23 -25.61
CA ARG A 409 24.28 9.53 -26.88
C ARG A 409 23.80 8.11 -26.61
N LEU A 410 22.65 7.76 -27.15
CA LEU A 410 22.03 6.44 -27.06
C LEU A 410 22.08 5.77 -28.43
N TYR A 411 22.52 4.51 -28.48
CA TYR A 411 22.66 3.75 -29.71
C TYR A 411 21.77 2.51 -29.66
N GLY A 412 20.96 2.30 -30.71
CA GLY A 412 20.25 1.04 -31.00
C GLY A 412 19.62 0.29 -29.81
N GLU A 413 19.45 -1.03 -29.93
CA GLU A 413 18.86 -1.92 -28.91
C GLU A 413 19.80 -2.14 -27.71
N THR A 414 20.20 -1.08 -27.00
CA THR A 414 20.99 -1.22 -25.78
C THR A 414 20.11 -1.66 -24.60
N PRO A 415 20.45 -2.73 -23.85
CA PRO A 415 19.58 -3.31 -22.82
C PRO A 415 19.42 -2.47 -21.54
N ASN A 416 20.22 -1.42 -21.35
CA ASN A 416 20.37 -0.69 -20.09
C ASN A 416 19.97 0.80 -20.20
N THR A 417 18.90 1.10 -20.94
CA THR A 417 18.42 2.47 -21.22
C THR A 417 18.06 3.28 -19.97
N TRP A 418 17.65 2.66 -18.87
CA TRP A 418 17.46 3.38 -17.60
C TRP A 418 18.75 3.89 -17.00
N ARG A 419 19.82 3.08 -16.99
CA ARG A 419 21.09 3.45 -16.35
C ARG A 419 21.67 4.72 -16.99
N GLY A 420 21.84 4.71 -18.31
CA GLY A 420 22.40 5.85 -19.03
C GLY A 420 21.55 7.12 -18.90
N LEU A 421 20.23 6.98 -19.03
CA LEU A 421 19.31 8.12 -18.89
C LEU A 421 19.34 8.71 -17.48
N CYS A 422 19.28 7.86 -16.45
CA CYS A 422 19.19 8.30 -15.06
C CYS A 422 20.52 8.87 -14.54
N GLU A 423 21.66 8.31 -14.94
CA GLU A 423 22.99 8.86 -14.62
C GLU A 423 23.17 10.25 -15.24
N HIS A 424 22.80 10.41 -16.52
CA HIS A 424 22.91 11.70 -17.21
C HIS A 424 22.02 12.78 -16.58
N LEU A 425 20.79 12.42 -16.19
CA LEU A 425 19.82 13.31 -15.56
C LEU A 425 19.99 13.43 -14.03
N LYS A 426 20.91 12.68 -13.43
CA LYS A 426 21.18 12.64 -11.98
C LYS A 426 19.94 12.31 -11.14
N VAL A 427 19.16 11.32 -11.59
CA VAL A 427 17.96 10.83 -10.92
C VAL A 427 18.07 9.33 -10.65
N ALA A 428 17.30 8.81 -9.69
CA ALA A 428 17.24 7.37 -9.43
C ALA A 428 16.34 6.69 -10.49
N PRO A 429 16.71 5.51 -11.01
CA PRO A 429 15.86 4.78 -11.95
C PRO A 429 14.57 4.27 -11.26
N PRO A 430 13.44 4.25 -11.97
CA PRO A 430 12.22 3.65 -11.44
C PRO A 430 12.32 2.12 -11.40
N ILE A 431 11.49 1.49 -10.57
CA ILE A 431 11.38 0.02 -10.47
C ILE A 431 10.74 -0.58 -11.73
N ALA A 432 9.97 0.23 -12.48
CA ALA A 432 9.32 -0.19 -13.71
C ALA A 432 10.33 -0.43 -14.85
N PRO A 433 10.08 -1.40 -15.74
CA PRO A 433 10.92 -1.60 -16.93
C PRO A 433 10.90 -0.36 -17.83
N TYR A 434 11.95 -0.19 -18.65
CA TYR A 434 12.01 0.94 -19.56
C TYR A 434 10.86 0.86 -20.58
N PRO A 435 10.10 1.95 -20.81
CA PRO A 435 8.90 1.89 -21.61
C PRO A 435 9.18 1.50 -23.06
N SER A 436 8.33 0.64 -23.62
CA SER A 436 8.32 0.31 -25.05
C SER A 436 7.03 0.81 -25.66
N VAL A 437 7.10 1.98 -26.29
CA VAL A 437 5.95 2.66 -26.89
C VAL A 437 6.10 2.63 -28.40
N ARG A 438 5.01 2.31 -29.11
CA ARG A 438 4.94 2.36 -30.57
C ARG A 438 5.31 3.77 -31.06
N TYR A 439 6.18 3.86 -32.05
CA TYR A 439 6.54 5.13 -32.67
C TYR A 439 5.36 5.71 -33.43
N PHE A 440 5.03 6.97 -33.17
CA PHE A 440 3.89 7.67 -33.78
C PHE A 440 4.27 8.66 -34.89
N GLY A 441 5.57 8.82 -35.19
CA GLY A 441 6.03 9.88 -36.08
C GLY A 441 5.83 11.27 -35.47
N GLN A 442 6.12 12.32 -36.22
CA GLN A 442 5.84 13.70 -35.82
C GLN A 442 4.42 14.09 -36.23
N ARG A 443 3.65 14.61 -35.27
CA ARG A 443 2.29 15.12 -35.50
C ARG A 443 2.36 16.55 -36.01
N ARG A 444 1.50 16.88 -36.97
CA ARG A 444 1.36 18.25 -37.46
C ARG A 444 0.65 19.14 -36.45
N TYR A 445 1.36 20.15 -35.96
CA TYR A 445 0.75 21.24 -35.20
C TYR A 445 -0.17 22.04 -36.11
N ARG A 446 -1.42 22.19 -35.65
CA ARG A 446 -2.42 23.07 -36.24
C ARG A 446 -2.67 24.19 -35.26
N SER A 447 -2.44 25.44 -35.68
CA SER A 447 -2.98 26.57 -34.94
C SER A 447 -4.51 26.47 -34.96
N ALA A 448 -5.13 26.58 -33.80
CA ALA A 448 -6.56 26.82 -33.77
C ALA A 448 -6.80 28.22 -34.36
N SER A 449 -7.72 28.36 -35.31
CA SER A 449 -8.32 29.67 -35.55
C SER A 449 -8.92 30.11 -34.23
N VAL A 450 -8.50 31.28 -33.72
CA VAL A 450 -9.09 31.86 -32.53
C VAL A 450 -10.54 32.13 -32.89
N ASP A 451 -11.43 31.22 -32.50
CA ASP A 451 -12.85 31.48 -32.52
C ASP A 451 -13.04 32.57 -31.44
N GLU A 452 -13.33 33.80 -31.86
CA GLU A 452 -13.64 34.94 -30.96
C GLU A 452 -14.96 34.73 -30.17
N LEU A 453 -15.39 33.48 -30.01
CA LEU A 453 -16.63 33.11 -29.36
C LEU A 453 -16.36 32.43 -28.03
N THR A 454 -16.55 33.27 -27.00
CA THR A 454 -16.88 32.95 -25.61
C THR A 454 -15.70 32.67 -24.68
N THR A 455 -15.23 33.74 -24.03
CA THR A 455 -14.62 33.68 -22.69
C THR A 455 -15.68 33.24 -21.68
N ARG A 456 -16.08 31.96 -21.72
CA ARG A 456 -16.84 31.38 -20.61
C ARG A 456 -15.91 31.32 -19.40
N PRO A 457 -16.35 31.77 -18.20
CA PRO A 457 -15.54 31.67 -17.00
C PRO A 457 -15.25 30.18 -16.73
N ALA A 458 -14.01 29.77 -16.98
CA ALA A 458 -13.55 28.42 -16.68
C ALA A 458 -13.39 28.28 -15.18
N LYS A 459 -14.23 27.46 -14.55
CA LYS A 459 -14.12 27.12 -13.13
C LYS A 459 -12.81 26.36 -12.90
N GLN A 460 -11.95 26.88 -12.02
CA GLN A 460 -10.74 26.17 -11.62
C GLN A 460 -11.16 24.95 -10.78
N LEU A 461 -11.00 23.76 -11.36
CA LEU A 461 -11.20 22.52 -10.64
C LEU A 461 -9.98 22.25 -9.75
N ARG A 462 -10.25 21.63 -8.60
CA ARG A 462 -9.18 21.07 -7.77
C ARG A 462 -8.49 19.98 -8.59
N HIS A 463 -7.18 20.05 -8.61
CA HIS A 463 -6.31 19.10 -9.32
C HIS A 463 -5.19 18.71 -8.36
N ASP A 464 -4.58 17.55 -8.60
CA ASP A 464 -3.47 17.08 -7.78
C ASP A 464 -2.17 17.91 -8.04
N GLN A 465 -1.11 17.62 -7.28
CA GLN A 465 0.20 18.29 -7.45
C GLN A 465 1.13 17.51 -8.38
N SER A 466 0.58 16.73 -9.31
CA SER A 466 1.41 15.97 -10.24
C SER A 466 2.17 16.90 -11.18
N PRO A 467 3.38 16.50 -11.62
CA PRO A 467 4.26 17.36 -12.38
C PRO A 467 3.70 17.66 -13.76
N TRP A 468 2.73 16.88 -14.24
CA TRP A 468 2.11 16.99 -15.57
C TRP A 468 1.12 18.14 -15.70
N ILE A 469 0.68 18.69 -14.57
CA ILE A 469 -0.32 19.76 -14.58
C ILE A 469 0.36 21.10 -14.84
N VAL A 470 -0.11 21.80 -15.86
CA VAL A 470 0.31 23.16 -16.15
C VAL A 470 -0.44 24.10 -15.21
N GLU A 471 0.27 24.63 -14.20
CA GLU A 471 -0.24 25.72 -13.38
C GLU A 471 -0.52 26.93 -14.29
N ARG A 472 -1.76 27.45 -14.27
CA ARG A 472 -2.03 28.73 -14.93
C ARG A 472 -1.20 29.79 -14.21
N ALA A 473 -0.36 30.51 -14.95
CA ALA A 473 0.31 31.69 -14.42
C ALA A 473 -0.76 32.58 -13.80
N ILE A 474 -0.61 32.91 -12.51
CA ILE A 474 -1.41 33.95 -11.89
C ILE A 474 -1.05 35.20 -12.68
N VAL A 475 -1.95 35.61 -13.58
CA VAL A 475 -1.96 36.98 -14.08
C VAL A 475 -2.16 37.80 -12.82
N LYS A 476 -1.06 38.31 -12.24
CA LYS A 476 -1.14 39.39 -11.27
C LYS A 476 -1.72 40.54 -12.07
N SER A 477 -3.04 40.70 -11.98
CA SER A 477 -3.71 41.94 -12.35
C SER A 477 -3.07 43.03 -11.49
N GLY A 478 -2.07 43.70 -12.06
CA GLY A 478 -1.55 44.93 -11.51
C GLY A 478 -2.62 46.00 -11.68
N VAL A 479 -3.07 46.52 -10.53
CA VAL A 479 -3.75 47.80 -10.26
C VAL A 479 -4.89 48.18 -11.18
#